data_AF-A0A176VMF4-F1
#
_entry.id   AF-A0A176VMF4-F1
#
_cell.length_a   1.000
_cell.length_b   1.000
_cell.length_c   1.000
_cell.angle_alpha   90.00
_cell.angle_beta   90.00
_cell.angle_gamma   90.00
#
_symmetry.space_group_name_H-M   'P 1'
#
loop_
_entity.id
_entity.type
_entity.pdbx_description
1 polymer ?
#
loop_
_entity_poly.entity_id
_entity_poly.type
_entity_poly.pdbx_seq_one_letter_code
_entity_poly.pdbx_strand_id
1 'polypeptide(L)' 'MSAVGAKKGVLEVFKFGCYISIPILMMSAFAYDPQNLERIIRNRSYVVYPPEGPRPPTGEEMREMMKKNKQ' A
#
# COMPACT_ATOMS: atom_id res chain seq x y z
N MET A 1 -10.34 -11.71 50.63
CA MET A 1 -10.28 -10.83 49.45
C MET A 1 -11.01 -11.50 48.30
N SER A 2 -12.07 -10.88 47.75
CA SER A 2 -13.01 -11.53 46.83
C SER A 2 -12.38 -11.88 45.47
N ALA A 3 -12.63 -13.10 44.99
CA ALA A 3 -12.17 -13.65 43.71
C ALA A 3 -12.62 -12.86 42.45
N VAL A 4 -13.53 -11.89 42.62
CA VAL A 4 -13.98 -10.96 41.58
C VAL A 4 -12.85 -9.99 41.15
N GLY A 5 -11.92 -9.63 42.04
CA GLY A 5 -10.80 -8.72 41.73
C GLY A 5 -9.73 -9.35 40.82
N ALA A 6 -9.42 -10.63 41.03
CA ALA A 6 -8.38 -11.34 40.27
C ALA A 6 -8.77 -11.55 38.79
N LYS A 7 -10.07 -11.76 38.50
CA LYS A 7 -10.59 -11.94 37.13
C LYS A 7 -10.54 -10.65 36.30
N LYS A 8 -10.68 -9.46 36.93
CA LYS A 8 -10.51 -8.17 36.25
C LYS A 8 -9.06 -7.95 35.83
N GLY A 9 -8.08 -8.25 36.70
CA GLY A 9 -6.66 -8.07 36.40
C GLY A 9 -6.15 -8.94 35.24
N VAL A 10 -6.54 -10.21 35.17
CA VAL A 10 -6.13 -11.10 34.06
C VAL A 10 -6.67 -10.62 32.71
N LEU A 11 -7.93 -10.16 32.69
CA LEU A 11 -8.54 -9.64 31.46
C LEU A 11 -7.87 -8.35 30.99
N GLU A 12 -7.44 -7.49 31.91
CA GLU A 12 -6.73 -6.26 31.59
C GLU A 12 -5.33 -6.53 31.05
N VAL A 13 -4.59 -7.47 31.64
CA VAL A 13 -3.27 -7.91 31.13
C VAL A 13 -3.41 -8.55 29.75
N PHE A 14 -4.45 -9.37 29.52
CA PHE A 14 -4.71 -9.94 28.21
C PHE A 14 -5.00 -8.86 27.15
N LYS A 15 -5.89 -7.90 27.46
CA LYS A 15 -6.19 -6.77 26.57
C LYS A 15 -4.95 -5.96 26.23
N PHE A 16 -4.13 -5.66 27.24
CA PHE A 16 -2.85 -4.95 27.06
C PHE A 16 -1.88 -5.75 26.19
N GLY A 17 -1.77 -7.06 26.45
CA GLY A 17 -0.98 -7.98 25.64
C GLY A 17 -1.44 -7.99 24.18
N CYS A 18 -2.74 -8.10 23.90
CA CYS A 18 -3.28 -8.01 22.55
C CYS A 18 -3.00 -6.65 21.90
N TYR A 19 -3.19 -5.55 22.64
CA TYR A 19 -3.00 -4.20 22.12
C TYR A 19 -1.57 -3.95 21.61
N ILE A 20 -0.57 -4.54 22.25
CA ILE A 20 0.84 -4.40 21.86
C ILE A 20 1.26 -5.50 20.88
N SER A 21 0.90 -6.76 21.14
CA SER A 21 1.37 -7.89 20.33
C SER A 21 0.78 -7.88 18.93
N ILE A 22 -0.49 -7.52 18.75
CA ILE A 22 -1.15 -7.57 17.43
C ILE A 22 -0.46 -6.60 16.45
N PRO A 23 -0.25 -5.30 16.76
CA PRO A 23 0.48 -4.40 15.87
C PRO A 23 1.91 -4.86 15.57
N ILE A 24 2.65 -5.34 16.58
CA ILE A 24 4.03 -5.82 16.40
C ILE A 24 4.07 -7.01 15.45
N LEU A 25 3.21 -8.00 15.67
CA LEU A 25 3.12 -9.18 14.82
C LEU A 25 2.67 -8.82 13.41
N MET A 26 1.70 -7.92 13.28
CA MET A 26 1.23 -7.46 11.97
C MET A 26 2.35 -6.73 11.22
N MET A 27 3.12 -5.88 11.90
CA MET A 27 4.26 -5.20 11.33
C MET A 27 5.35 -6.20 10.89
N SER A 28 5.67 -7.16 11.75
CA SER A 28 6.72 -8.15 11.50
C SER A 28 6.35 -9.14 10.38
N ALA A 29 5.11 -9.61 10.32
CA ALA A 29 4.71 -10.64 9.37
C ALA A 29 4.37 -10.07 7.98
N PHE A 30 3.78 -8.88 7.92
CA PHE A 30 3.27 -8.33 6.66
C PHE A 30 4.07 -7.15 6.13
N ALA A 31 4.52 -6.24 6.99
CA ALA A 31 5.09 -4.96 6.57
C ALA A 31 6.62 -4.86 6.70
N TYR A 32 7.28 -5.84 7.33
CA TYR A 32 8.74 -5.88 7.47
C TYR A 32 9.44 -6.15 6.13
N ASP A 33 8.86 -7.01 5.29
CA ASP A 33 9.37 -7.29 3.95
C ASP A 33 8.62 -6.42 2.91
N PRO A 34 9.30 -5.47 2.25
CA PRO A 34 8.69 -4.61 1.24
C PRO A 34 8.12 -5.40 0.05
N GLN A 35 8.69 -6.56 -0.31
CA GLN A 35 8.17 -7.37 -1.42
C GLN A 35 6.82 -8.02 -1.07
N ASN A 36 6.68 -8.50 0.16
CA ASN A 36 5.41 -9.06 0.63
C ASN A 36 4.33 -7.97 0.73
N LEU A 37 4.71 -6.81 1.27
CA LEU A 37 3.80 -5.66 1.37
C LEU A 37 3.34 -5.18 -0.01
N GLU A 38 4.24 -5.06 -0.98
CA GLU A 38 3.92 -4.70 -2.36
C GLU A 38 2.96 -5.69 -3.00
N ARG A 39 3.16 -7.00 -2.81
CA ARG A 39 2.25 -8.04 -3.32
C ARG A 39 0.85 -7.93 -2.71
N ILE A 40 0.76 -7.71 -1.40
CA ILE A 40 -0.53 -7.53 -0.71
C ILE A 40 -1.27 -6.30 -1.22
N ILE A 41 -0.56 -5.18 -1.37
CA ILE A 41 -1.12 -3.93 -1.89
C ILE A 41 -1.60 -4.14 -3.34
N ARG A 42 -0.77 -4.77 -4.19
CA ARG A 42 -1.11 -5.04 -5.60
C ARG A 42 -2.33 -5.94 -5.77
N ASN A 43 -2.51 -6.94 -4.92
CA ASN A 43 -3.70 -7.80 -4.93
C ASN A 43 -5.01 -7.05 -4.61
N ARG A 44 -4.93 -5.86 -4.00
CA ARG A 44 -6.09 -5.05 -3.59
C ARG A 44 -6.20 -3.72 -4.31
N SER A 45 -5.15 -3.26 -4.98
CA SER A 45 -5.11 -1.96 -5.62
C SER A 45 -5.93 -1.97 -6.92
N TYR A 46 -6.99 -1.16 -6.96
CA TYR A 46 -7.91 -0.99 -8.09
C TYR A 46 -7.42 0.06 -9.12
N VAL A 47 -6.25 0.66 -8.91
CA VAL A 47 -5.75 1.70 -9.80
C VAL A 47 -4.97 1.06 -10.94
N VAL A 48 -5.63 0.86 -12.07
CA VAL A 48 -4.99 0.53 -13.34
C VAL A 48 -4.66 1.84 -14.02
N TYR A 49 -3.37 2.23 -14.02
CA TYR A 49 -2.94 3.30 -14.91
C TYR A 49 -3.08 2.79 -16.35
N PRO A 50 -3.78 3.52 -17.22
CA PRO A 50 -3.79 3.18 -18.63
C PRO A 50 -2.34 3.22 -19.15
N PRO A 51 -2.02 2.42 -20.18
CA PRO A 51 -0.70 2.49 -20.82
C PRO A 51 -0.37 3.94 -21.13
N GLU A 52 0.87 4.36 -20.82
CA GLU A 52 1.32 5.70 -21.23
C GLU A 52 1.07 5.85 -22.73
N GLY A 53 0.32 6.89 -23.11
CA GLY A 53 0.06 7.17 -24.51
C GLY A 53 1.36 7.39 -25.28
N PRO A 54 1.33 7.31 -26.62
CA PRO A 54 2.50 7.64 -27.42
C PRO A 54 3.03 9.00 -26.99
N ARG A 55 4.34 9.07 -26.70
CA ARG A 55 4.98 10.33 -26.33
C ARG A 55 4.65 11.35 -27.42
N PRO A 56 4.30 12.60 -27.02
CA PRO A 56 4.00 13.61 -28.00
C PRO A 56 5.20 13.78 -28.95
N PRO A 57 4.94 14.03 -30.25
CA PRO A 57 6.00 14.23 -31.22
C PRO A 57 6.89 15.38 -30.78
N THR A 58 8.19 15.25 -31.03
CA THR A 58 9.18 16.29 -30.74
C THR A 58 8.93 17.53 -31.60
N GLY A 59 9.43 18.69 -31.16
CA GLY A 59 9.23 19.96 -31.88
C GLY A 59 9.78 19.94 -33.31
N GLU A 60 10.81 19.13 -33.60
CA GLU A 60 11.33 18.94 -34.94
C GLU A 60 10.36 18.11 -35.82
N GLU A 61 9.85 17.00 -35.29
CA GLU A 61 8.83 16.17 -35.95
C GLU A 61 7.55 16.97 -36.24
N MET A 62 7.15 17.89 -35.35
CA MET A 62 6.02 18.80 -35.59
C MET A 62 6.28 19.76 -36.76
N ARG A 63 7.50 20.29 -36.88
CA ARG A 63 7.86 21.20 -37.99
C ARG A 63 7.87 20.47 -39.32
N GLU A 64 8.29 19.21 -39.36
CA GLU A 64 8.24 18.39 -40.57
C GLU A 64 6.81 18.02 -40.97
N MET A 65 5.95 17.68 -40.00
CA MET A 65 4.52 17.45 -40.23
C MET A 65 3.82 18.70 -40.78
N MET A 66 4.13 19.89 -40.25
CA MET A 66 3.62 21.16 -40.77
C MET A 66 4.07 21.46 -42.20
N LYS A 67 5.32 21.14 -42.55
CA LYS A 67 5.83 21.32 -43.91
C LYS A 67 5.15 20.37 -44.90
N LYS A 68 4.92 19.11 -44.52
CA LYS A 68 4.20 18.11 -45.33
C LYS A 68 2.74 18.48 -45.57
N ASN A 69 2.03 18.96 -44.56
CA ASN A 69 0.60 19.33 -44.68
C ASN A 69 0.36 20.67 -45.39
N LYS A 70 1.42 21.45 -45.67
CA LYS A 70 1.33 22.75 -46.35
C LYS A 70 1.49 22.63 -47.87
N GLN A 71 1.92 21.47 -48.38
CA GLN A 71 1.85 21.12 -49.80
C GLN A 71 0.46 20.60 -50.16
#